data_AF-A0A1M4VG47-F1
#
_entry.id   AF-A0A1M4VG47-F1
#
_cell.length_a   1.000
_cell.length_b   1.000
_cell.length_c   1.000
_cell.angle_alpha   90.00
_cell.angle_beta   90.00
_cell.angle_gamma   90.00
#
_symmetry.space_group_name_H-M   'P 1'
#
loop_
_entity.id
_entity.type
_entity.pdbx_description
1 polymer ?
#
loop_
_entity_poly.entity_id
_entity_poly.type
_entity_poly.pdbx_seq_one_letter_code
_entity_poly.pdbx_strand_id
1 'polypeptide(L)'
;MTKINQKLLLIFLFFLTSKTVWAQSVAPIDDVTRWVNVRSGSCGDCPVVGRLYPGEELNFIRSVPRYYEVTLDTGGRGFVSKRWTQLVELPENTITIATFNIQIFGKTKIGKPEVMQELASIVRKYDVVAIQEIRDIQGRVAPAFKSAINEDGSNYDFVISERGGLQPDDQGSGVEQYAYFYNKDAISVLEDVGLYNDSQNDHFQREPYIARFKAKNGEFDFALITVHTNPDEAVSEILALPDSVSYAKTHLPEETDFIVLGDFNASCDYAEPDDFIGSVILDSFEWIVPHDADTNFSANTACAYDRIVMTPETSVYFTGDWDIDTVSSKKVSDHFPVWAKFYSSEPLEK
;
A
#
# COMPACT_ATOMS: atom_id res chain seq x y z
N MET A 1 -40.86 47.70 -28.79
CA MET A 1 -40.68 47.01 -27.50
C MET A 1 -39.93 45.72 -27.78
N THR A 2 -38.66 45.72 -27.40
CA THR A 2 -37.60 44.81 -27.85
C THR A 2 -37.58 43.56 -26.98
N LYS A 3 -37.53 42.36 -27.59
CA LYS A 3 -37.38 41.07 -26.89
C LYS A 3 -35.97 40.96 -26.31
N ILE A 4 -35.88 40.72 -25.00
CA ILE A 4 -34.62 40.43 -24.29
C ILE A 4 -34.36 38.92 -24.40
N ASN A 5 -33.23 38.56 -25.03
CA ASN A 5 -32.66 37.20 -24.98
C ASN A 5 -31.82 37.08 -23.70
N GLN A 6 -32.22 36.22 -22.76
CA GLN A 6 -31.35 35.79 -21.66
C GLN A 6 -30.43 34.67 -22.17
N LYS A 7 -29.14 34.98 -22.34
CA LYS A 7 -28.09 33.97 -22.43
C LYS A 7 -27.72 33.54 -21.01
N LEU A 8 -27.88 32.26 -20.72
CA LEU A 8 -27.41 31.61 -19.50
C LEU A 8 -25.88 31.58 -19.53
N LEU A 9 -25.23 32.30 -18.62
CA LEU A 9 -23.79 32.27 -18.43
C LEU A 9 -23.47 31.16 -17.42
N LEU A 10 -23.00 30.00 -17.89
CA LEU A 10 -22.40 29.00 -17.01
C LEU A 10 -21.06 29.55 -16.50
N ILE A 11 -20.99 29.84 -15.21
CA ILE A 11 -19.73 30.12 -14.51
C ILE A 11 -19.15 28.77 -14.11
N PHE A 12 -18.12 28.32 -14.81
CA PHE A 12 -17.26 27.23 -14.34
C PHE A 12 -16.44 27.76 -13.15
N LEU A 13 -16.82 27.37 -11.93
CA LEU A 13 -15.97 27.53 -10.76
C LEU A 13 -14.86 26.46 -10.87
N PHE A 14 -13.70 26.85 -11.37
CA PHE A 14 -12.48 26.05 -11.19
C PHE A 14 -12.13 26.08 -9.71
N PHE A 15 -12.41 24.99 -8.99
CA PHE A 15 -11.74 24.71 -7.72
C PHE A 15 -10.27 24.43 -8.06
N LEU A 16 -9.40 25.44 -7.95
CA LEU A 16 -7.98 25.17 -7.80
C LEU A 16 -7.79 24.53 -6.43
N THR A 17 -7.66 23.21 -6.39
CA THR A 17 -7.05 22.54 -5.24
C THR A 17 -5.61 23.06 -5.16
N SER A 18 -5.30 23.78 -4.08
CA SER A 18 -3.93 24.18 -3.81
C SER A 18 -3.13 22.91 -3.54
N LYS A 19 -2.38 22.42 -4.54
CA LYS A 19 -1.36 21.41 -4.30
C LYS A 19 -0.37 22.01 -3.30
N THR A 20 -0.34 21.50 -2.09
CA THR A 20 0.68 21.85 -1.10
C THR A 20 1.99 21.28 -1.59
N VAL A 21 2.77 22.12 -2.30
CA VAL A 21 4.14 21.77 -2.69
C VAL A 21 4.98 21.78 -1.42
N TRP A 22 5.34 20.60 -0.93
CA TRP A 22 6.32 20.49 0.16
C TRP A 22 7.69 20.90 -0.39
N ALA A 23 8.22 22.03 0.06
CA ALA A 23 9.54 22.49 -0.35
C ALA A 23 10.61 21.58 0.27
N GLN A 24 11.49 21.00 -0.55
CA GLN A 24 12.71 20.36 -0.08
C GLN A 24 13.52 21.36 0.77
N SER A 25 14.18 20.91 1.84
CA SER A 25 14.95 21.78 2.72
C SER A 25 16.41 21.32 2.84
N VAL A 26 17.25 22.19 3.42
CA VAL A 26 18.67 21.96 3.66
C VAL A 26 18.94 22.17 5.14
N ALA A 27 19.60 21.20 5.78
CA ALA A 27 19.99 21.25 7.19
C ALA A 27 21.50 21.06 7.37
N PRO A 28 22.10 21.55 8.47
CA PRO A 28 23.45 21.16 8.86
C PRO A 28 23.57 19.64 9.07
N ILE A 29 24.73 19.07 8.74
CA ILE A 29 25.04 17.67 9.10
C ILE A 29 25.36 17.56 10.60
N ASP A 30 25.25 16.36 11.17
CA ASP A 30 25.42 16.09 12.61
C ASP A 30 26.77 16.54 13.18
N ASP A 31 27.83 16.57 12.37
CA ASP A 31 29.16 17.05 12.75
C ASP A 31 29.21 18.58 13.03
N VAL A 32 28.20 19.34 12.60
CA VAL A 32 28.13 20.78 12.85
C VAL A 32 27.56 21.04 14.23
N THR A 33 28.42 21.47 15.17
CA THR A 33 28.00 21.71 16.57
C THR A 33 27.67 23.18 16.88
N ARG A 34 27.80 24.09 15.90
CA ARG A 34 27.63 25.54 16.11
C ARG A 34 26.68 26.17 15.10
N TRP A 35 27.11 26.31 13.85
CA TRP A 35 26.29 26.79 12.73
C TRP A 35 27.06 26.65 11.42
N VAL A 36 26.35 26.69 10.30
CA VAL A 36 26.92 26.89 8.95
C VAL A 36 26.71 28.34 8.54
N ASN A 37 27.74 28.96 7.95
CA ASN A 37 27.58 30.31 7.39
C ASN A 37 26.72 30.25 6.12
N VAL A 38 25.67 31.07 6.08
CA VAL A 38 24.90 31.33 4.87
C VAL A 38 25.52 32.53 4.16
N ARG A 39 25.93 32.35 2.91
CA ARG A 39 26.69 33.36 2.15
C ARG A 39 25.86 33.99 1.05
N SER A 40 26.19 35.22 0.66
CA SER A 40 25.52 35.94 -0.43
C SER A 40 25.78 35.36 -1.83
N GLY A 41 26.75 34.45 -1.95
CA GLY A 41 27.14 33.81 -3.22
C GLY A 41 27.81 32.46 -2.99
N SER A 42 27.95 31.66 -4.05
CA SER A 42 28.55 30.33 -4.05
C SER A 42 30.10 30.35 -4.00
N CYS A 43 30.68 31.15 -3.11
CA CYS A 43 32.13 31.28 -2.94
C CYS A 43 32.56 31.32 -1.47
N GLY A 44 33.78 30.84 -1.19
CA GLY A 44 34.29 30.68 0.18
C GLY A 44 34.50 32.00 0.93
N ASP A 45 34.76 33.08 0.18
CA ASP A 45 35.04 34.41 0.71
C ASP A 45 33.87 35.38 0.52
N CYS A 46 32.72 34.88 0.02
CA CYS A 46 31.51 35.68 -0.14
C CYS A 46 31.00 36.16 1.23
N PRO A 47 30.46 37.40 1.34
CA PRO A 47 29.91 37.92 2.58
C PRO A 47 28.92 36.97 3.24
N VAL A 48 29.00 36.85 4.57
CA VAL A 48 28.04 36.08 5.37
C VAL A 48 26.78 36.91 5.55
N VAL A 49 25.65 36.38 5.10
CA VAL A 49 24.32 37.02 5.16
C VAL A 49 23.40 36.37 6.18
N GLY A 50 23.80 35.23 6.74
CA GLY A 50 23.05 34.53 7.77
C GLY A 50 23.83 33.36 8.38
N ARG A 51 23.20 32.67 9.31
CA ARG A 51 23.71 31.45 9.94
C ARG A 51 22.59 30.43 9.97
N LEU A 52 22.93 29.18 9.71
CA LEU A 52 22.04 28.03 9.80
C LEU A 52 22.49 27.19 11.00
N TYR A 53 21.68 27.13 12.06
CA TYR A 53 22.02 26.43 13.30
C TYR A 53 21.60 24.95 13.23
N PRO A 54 22.23 24.05 14.02
CA PRO A 54 21.77 22.66 14.12
C PRO A 54 20.30 22.58 14.54
N GLY A 55 19.52 21.77 13.83
CA GLY A 55 18.06 21.66 14.00
C GLY A 55 17.24 22.71 13.25
N GLU A 56 17.88 23.66 12.56
CA GLU A 56 17.20 24.57 11.62
C GLU A 56 17.32 24.06 10.18
N GLU A 57 16.37 24.48 9.35
CA GLU A 57 16.29 24.14 7.93
C GLU A 57 16.03 25.40 7.09
N LEU A 58 16.55 25.42 5.87
CA LEU A 58 16.21 26.44 4.87
C LEU A 58 15.68 25.79 3.60
N ASN A 59 14.67 26.40 2.98
CA ASN A 59 14.09 25.90 1.74
C ASN A 59 15.15 25.83 0.64
N PHE A 60 15.35 24.66 0.08
CA PHE A 60 16.21 24.39 -1.06
C PHE A 60 15.65 25.06 -2.32
N ILE A 61 16.53 25.69 -3.08
CA ILE A 61 16.21 26.25 -4.41
C ILE A 61 16.86 25.40 -5.50
N ARG A 62 18.19 25.22 -5.43
CA ARG A 62 18.94 24.40 -6.39
C ARG A 62 20.34 24.04 -5.92
N SER A 63 20.90 23.05 -6.58
CA SER A 63 22.26 22.56 -6.39
C SER A 63 23.23 23.28 -7.32
N VAL A 64 24.32 23.82 -6.78
CA VAL A 64 25.45 24.38 -7.57
C VAL A 64 26.77 23.73 -7.13
N PRO A 65 27.89 23.88 -7.87
CA PRO A 65 29.16 23.31 -7.44
C PRO A 65 29.52 23.75 -6.01
N ARG A 66 29.69 22.78 -5.10
CA ARG A 66 30.05 22.94 -3.66
C ARG A 66 29.02 23.62 -2.73
N TYR A 67 27.91 24.16 -3.25
CA TYR A 67 26.91 24.87 -2.43
C TYR A 67 25.47 24.46 -2.79
N TYR A 68 24.57 24.58 -1.82
CA TYR A 68 23.13 24.64 -2.07
C TYR A 68 22.67 26.10 -2.04
N GLU A 69 21.88 26.51 -3.03
CA GLU A 69 21.16 27.79 -3.00
C GLU A 69 19.85 27.58 -2.23
N VAL A 70 19.57 28.48 -1.28
CA VAL A 70 18.45 28.39 -0.34
C VAL A 70 17.70 29.71 -0.22
N THR A 71 16.43 29.64 0.20
CA THR A 71 15.63 30.83 0.54
C THR A 71 15.88 31.22 2.00
N LEU A 72 16.11 32.51 2.26
CA LEU A 72 16.22 33.06 3.61
C LEU A 72 14.83 33.49 4.11
N ASP A 73 14.62 33.48 5.43
CA ASP A 73 13.36 33.94 6.05
C ASP A 73 12.98 35.39 5.68
N THR A 74 13.98 36.20 5.31
CA THR A 74 13.78 37.57 4.85
C THR A 74 13.29 37.66 3.39
N GLY A 75 13.01 36.54 2.73
CA GLY A 75 12.64 36.44 1.32
C GLY A 75 13.82 36.57 0.33
N GLY A 76 15.05 36.65 0.85
CA GLY A 76 16.28 36.70 0.05
C GLY A 76 16.82 35.33 -0.32
N ARG A 77 17.93 35.29 -1.06
CA ARG A 77 18.64 34.04 -1.37
C ARG A 77 19.98 33.98 -0.63
N GLY A 78 20.40 32.77 -0.29
CA GLY A 78 21.70 32.49 0.30
C GLY A 78 22.30 31.20 -0.20
N PHE A 79 23.55 30.95 0.17
CA PHE A 79 24.29 29.76 -0.20
C PHE A 79 24.92 29.11 1.03
N VAL A 80 24.70 27.81 1.20
CA VAL A 80 25.31 27.00 2.26
C VAL A 80 26.20 25.91 1.66
N SER A 81 27.29 25.56 2.34
CA SER A 81 28.28 24.63 1.80
C SER A 81 27.83 23.18 1.94
N LYS A 82 27.80 22.44 0.83
CA LYS A 82 27.49 20.99 0.79
C LYS A 82 28.40 20.14 1.69
N ARG A 83 29.58 20.66 2.06
CA ARG A 83 30.49 19.96 2.97
C ARG A 83 29.94 19.88 4.40
N TRP A 84 29.09 20.82 4.79
CA TRP A 84 28.60 20.99 6.16
C TRP A 84 27.08 20.93 6.25
N THR A 85 26.41 20.69 5.13
CA THR A 85 24.96 20.62 5.04
C THR A 85 24.56 19.48 4.13
N GLN A 86 23.40 18.91 4.41
CA GLN A 86 22.75 17.91 3.58
C GLN A 86 21.38 18.43 3.15
N LEU A 87 20.89 17.92 2.02
CA LEU A 87 19.46 18.03 1.75
C LEU A 87 18.77 17.21 2.83
N VAL A 88 17.76 17.79 3.46
CA VAL A 88 16.84 16.98 4.26
C VAL A 88 16.02 16.24 3.22
N GLU A 89 16.36 14.97 3.02
CA GLU A 89 15.40 14.06 2.42
C GLU A 89 14.20 14.08 3.35
N LEU A 90 13.06 14.54 2.84
CA LEU A 90 11.81 14.17 3.48
C LEU A 90 11.90 12.65 3.64
N PRO A 91 11.68 12.07 4.84
CA PRO A 91 11.49 10.63 4.88
C PRO A 91 10.51 10.33 3.76
N GLU A 92 10.87 9.42 2.85
CA GLU A 92 9.90 8.94 1.89
C GLU A 92 8.78 8.39 2.79
N ASN A 93 7.73 9.18 2.96
CA ASN A 93 6.61 8.79 3.79
C ASN A 93 5.97 7.71 2.94
N THR A 94 6.38 6.48 3.16
CA THR A 94 5.90 5.31 2.44
C THR A 94 5.14 4.44 3.39
N ILE A 95 4.19 3.71 2.84
CA ILE A 95 3.55 2.59 3.50
C ILE A 95 3.91 1.31 2.77
N THR A 96 4.01 0.23 3.51
CA THR A 96 4.18 -1.12 2.96
C THR A 96 2.87 -1.89 3.08
N ILE A 97 2.35 -2.32 1.93
CA ILE A 97 1.12 -3.09 1.80
C ILE A 97 1.49 -4.52 1.43
N ALA A 98 0.95 -5.50 2.15
CA ALA A 98 1.26 -6.91 1.93
C ALA A 98 0.02 -7.79 1.81
N THR A 99 0.20 -8.97 1.25
CA THR A 99 -0.77 -10.07 1.25
C THR A 99 -0.09 -11.35 1.74
N PHE A 100 -0.80 -12.17 2.51
CA PHE A 100 -0.25 -13.40 3.05
C PHE A 100 -1.31 -14.47 3.33
N ASN A 101 -1.28 -15.54 2.54
CA ASN A 101 -1.97 -16.77 2.87
C ASN A 101 -1.19 -17.50 3.98
N ILE A 102 -1.75 -17.60 5.19
CA ILE A 102 -1.11 -18.26 6.35
C ILE A 102 -1.31 -19.77 6.35
N GLN A 103 -2.12 -20.32 5.44
CA GLN A 103 -2.56 -21.72 5.38
C GLN A 103 -3.31 -22.18 6.64
N ILE A 104 -4.61 -22.44 6.52
CA ILE A 104 -5.45 -23.01 7.59
C ILE A 104 -5.21 -22.27 8.92
N PHE A 105 -5.39 -20.95 8.91
CA PHE A 105 -5.14 -20.12 10.08
C PHE A 105 -6.30 -20.24 11.07
N GLY A 106 -6.27 -21.32 11.85
CA GLY A 106 -7.33 -21.68 12.77
C GLY A 106 -6.83 -21.98 14.18
N LYS A 107 -7.73 -22.53 15.01
CA LYS A 107 -7.50 -22.87 16.42
C LYS A 107 -6.19 -23.63 16.68
N THR A 108 -5.84 -24.59 15.82
CA THR A 108 -4.63 -25.40 15.98
C THR A 108 -3.36 -24.58 15.78
N LYS A 109 -3.36 -23.62 14.84
CA LYS A 109 -2.19 -22.79 14.52
C LYS A 109 -1.96 -21.72 15.59
N ILE A 110 -3.03 -21.07 16.07
CA ILE A 110 -2.93 -20.12 17.21
C ILE A 110 -2.51 -20.79 18.53
N GLY A 111 -2.62 -22.12 18.64
CA GLY A 111 -2.14 -22.89 19.78
C GLY A 111 -0.64 -23.17 19.78
N LYS A 112 0.11 -22.70 18.78
CA LYS A 112 1.57 -22.90 18.62
C LYS A 112 2.30 -21.57 18.81
N PRO A 113 2.85 -21.30 20.01
CA PRO A 113 3.48 -20.01 20.32
C PRO A 113 4.61 -19.64 19.36
N GLU A 114 5.44 -20.61 18.95
CA GLU A 114 6.55 -20.38 18.03
C GLU A 114 6.09 -19.92 16.65
N VAL A 115 4.99 -20.49 16.14
CA VAL A 115 4.39 -20.08 14.86
C VAL A 115 3.79 -18.69 14.98
N MET A 116 3.07 -18.41 16.07
CA MET A 116 2.46 -17.10 16.31
C MET A 116 3.50 -15.99 16.46
N GLN A 117 4.63 -16.26 17.12
CA GLN A 117 5.73 -15.30 17.26
C GLN A 117 6.39 -14.98 15.92
N GLU A 118 6.60 -15.99 15.07
CA GLU A 118 7.14 -15.77 13.72
C GLU A 118 6.16 -14.99 12.85
N LEU A 119 4.88 -15.39 12.80
CA LEU A 119 3.84 -14.67 12.06
C LEU A 119 3.72 -13.22 12.53
N ALA A 120 3.76 -12.98 13.84
CA ALA A 120 3.74 -11.63 14.41
C ALA A 120 4.98 -10.82 13.97
N SER A 121 6.17 -11.43 13.98
CA SER A 121 7.40 -10.77 13.52
C SER A 121 7.36 -10.43 12.02
N ILE A 122 6.70 -11.26 11.20
CA ILE A 122 6.52 -11.00 9.77
C ILE A 122 5.55 -9.84 9.57
N VAL A 123 4.36 -9.90 10.19
CA VAL A 123 3.31 -8.88 10.03
C VAL A 123 3.76 -7.50 10.47
N ARG A 124 4.61 -7.39 11.49
CA ARG A 124 5.18 -6.11 11.96
C ARG A 124 6.04 -5.38 10.92
N LYS A 125 6.42 -6.02 9.81
CA LYS A 125 7.16 -5.38 8.72
C LYS A 125 6.25 -4.51 7.84
N TYR A 126 4.94 -4.68 7.91
CA TYR A 126 3.98 -4.05 7.00
C TYR A 126 3.08 -3.07 7.72
N ASP A 127 2.72 -1.97 7.06
CA ASP A 127 1.77 -1.01 7.60
C ASP A 127 0.33 -1.51 7.50
N VAL A 128 0.02 -2.28 6.46
CA VAL A 128 -1.22 -3.06 6.34
C VAL A 128 -0.94 -4.38 5.61
N VAL A 129 -1.55 -5.46 6.07
CA VAL A 129 -1.45 -6.79 5.47
C VAL A 129 -2.80 -7.46 5.39
N ALA A 130 -3.13 -8.01 4.22
CA ALA A 130 -4.27 -8.89 4.04
C ALA A 130 -3.88 -10.33 4.39
N ILE A 131 -4.66 -10.95 5.28
CA ILE A 131 -4.47 -12.33 5.71
C ILE A 131 -5.63 -13.18 5.17
N GLN A 132 -5.29 -14.21 4.41
CA GLN A 132 -6.24 -15.19 3.89
C GLN A 132 -6.26 -16.49 4.72
N GLU A 133 -7.19 -17.39 4.41
CA GLU A 133 -7.37 -18.70 5.05
C GLU A 133 -7.65 -18.65 6.58
N ILE A 134 -8.30 -17.61 7.08
CA ILE A 134 -8.72 -17.58 8.49
C ILE A 134 -9.89 -18.54 8.70
N ARG A 135 -9.66 -19.61 9.47
CA ARG A 135 -10.67 -20.63 9.79
C ARG A 135 -11.13 -20.52 11.23
N ASP A 136 -12.09 -19.63 11.46
CA ASP A 136 -12.46 -19.22 12.81
C ASP A 136 -13.98 -19.13 13.07
N ILE A 137 -14.57 -20.26 13.48
CA ILE A 137 -15.99 -20.31 13.88
C ILE A 137 -16.25 -19.53 15.18
N GLN A 138 -15.22 -19.33 16.02
CA GLN A 138 -15.38 -18.83 17.39
C GLN A 138 -14.94 -17.37 17.57
N GLY A 139 -14.46 -16.71 16.51
CA GLY A 139 -13.98 -15.32 16.53
C GLY A 139 -12.78 -15.11 17.46
N ARG A 140 -11.88 -16.09 17.58
CA ARG A 140 -10.70 -16.02 18.46
C ARG A 140 -9.37 -15.87 17.74
N VAL A 141 -9.28 -16.26 16.48
CA VAL A 141 -8.02 -16.28 15.71
C VAL A 141 -7.49 -14.86 15.54
N ALA A 142 -8.29 -13.96 14.96
CA ALA A 142 -7.84 -12.59 14.72
C ALA A 142 -7.52 -11.80 16.02
N PRO A 143 -8.34 -11.87 17.09
CA PRO A 143 -7.98 -11.27 18.38
C PRO A 143 -6.71 -11.85 19.01
N ALA A 144 -6.51 -13.17 18.94
CA ALA A 144 -5.30 -13.81 19.44
C ALA A 144 -4.07 -13.36 18.64
N PHE A 145 -4.21 -13.22 17.32
CA PHE A 145 -3.12 -12.79 16.45
C PHE A 145 -2.77 -11.31 16.66
N LYS A 146 -3.76 -10.42 16.74
CA LYS A 146 -3.54 -9.02 17.16
C LYS A 146 -2.78 -8.94 18.48
N SER A 147 -3.18 -9.76 19.45
CA SER A 147 -2.51 -9.78 20.76
C SER A 147 -1.04 -10.17 20.61
N ALA A 148 -0.74 -11.22 19.85
CA ALA A 148 0.63 -11.67 19.56
C ALA A 148 1.45 -10.61 18.80
N ILE A 149 0.86 -9.94 17.81
CA ILE A 149 1.49 -8.82 17.09
C ILE A 149 1.82 -7.67 18.05
N ASN A 150 0.98 -7.39 19.04
CA ASN A 150 1.21 -6.27 19.95
C ASN A 150 2.04 -6.63 21.20
N GLU A 151 2.54 -7.86 21.34
CA GLU A 151 3.35 -8.29 22.50
C GLU A 151 4.64 -7.48 22.70
N ASP A 152 5.22 -6.92 21.63
CA ASP A 152 6.44 -6.10 21.68
C ASP A 152 6.16 -4.60 21.87
N GLY A 153 4.90 -4.21 22.06
CA GLY A 153 4.48 -2.81 22.17
C GLY A 153 4.06 -2.18 20.85
N SER A 154 4.06 -2.93 19.74
CA SER A 154 3.46 -2.49 18.47
C SER A 154 1.96 -2.15 18.62
N ASN A 155 1.43 -1.33 17.71
CA ASN A 155 0.09 -0.76 17.81
C ASN A 155 -0.84 -1.19 16.66
N TYR A 156 -0.96 -2.50 16.45
CA TYR A 156 -1.82 -3.04 15.39
C TYR A 156 -3.28 -3.18 15.82
N ASP A 157 -4.17 -3.06 14.85
CA ASP A 157 -5.55 -3.49 14.92
C ASP A 157 -5.94 -4.30 13.67
N PHE A 158 -7.19 -4.75 13.59
CA PHE A 158 -7.69 -5.44 12.41
C PHE A 158 -9.14 -5.10 12.09
N VAL A 159 -9.49 -5.27 10.82
CA VAL A 159 -10.88 -5.49 10.35
C VAL A 159 -10.95 -6.87 9.73
N ILE A 160 -12.10 -7.53 9.86
CA ILE A 160 -12.29 -8.93 9.47
C ILE A 160 -13.61 -9.06 8.73
N SER A 161 -13.59 -9.79 7.61
CA SER A 161 -14.77 -10.03 6.78
C SER A 161 -15.77 -10.96 7.45
N GLU A 162 -16.97 -11.05 6.88
CA GLU A 162 -17.83 -12.21 7.04
C GLU A 162 -17.14 -13.49 6.54
N ARG A 163 -17.76 -14.64 6.84
CA ARG A 163 -17.30 -15.94 6.36
C ARG A 163 -17.74 -16.14 4.90
N GLY A 164 -16.79 -16.34 3.99
CA GLY A 164 -17.02 -16.68 2.58
C GLY A 164 -17.05 -18.19 2.32
N GLY A 165 -17.41 -18.62 1.11
CA GLY A 165 -17.58 -20.05 0.78
C GLY A 165 -18.76 -20.69 1.49
N LEU A 166 -19.84 -19.93 1.63
CA LEU A 166 -21.09 -20.36 2.26
C LEU A 166 -22.17 -20.71 1.24
N GLN A 167 -21.91 -20.51 -0.05
CA GLN A 167 -22.87 -20.77 -1.11
C GLN A 167 -23.14 -22.28 -1.24
N PRO A 168 -24.33 -22.68 -1.75
CA PRO A 168 -24.73 -24.09 -1.77
C PRO A 168 -23.80 -25.00 -2.58
N ASP A 169 -23.15 -24.48 -3.61
CA ASP A 169 -22.18 -25.14 -4.49
C ASP A 169 -20.77 -25.20 -3.89
N ASP A 170 -20.46 -24.36 -2.89
CA ASP A 170 -19.19 -24.38 -2.14
C ASP A 170 -19.17 -25.36 -0.97
N GLN A 171 -20.21 -26.18 -0.80
CA GLN A 171 -20.27 -27.08 0.34
C GLN A 171 -19.10 -28.09 0.33
N GLY A 172 -18.19 -27.93 1.31
CA GLY A 172 -17.06 -28.83 1.54
C GLY A 172 -15.69 -28.27 1.14
N SER A 173 -15.63 -27.11 0.48
CA SER A 173 -14.38 -26.43 0.10
C SER A 173 -13.63 -25.84 1.32
N GLY A 174 -14.38 -25.53 2.38
CA GLY A 174 -13.86 -24.98 3.62
C GLY A 174 -14.22 -23.51 3.74
N VAL A 175 -14.85 -23.16 4.86
CA VAL A 175 -15.29 -21.79 5.12
C VAL A 175 -14.14 -20.98 5.69
N GLU A 176 -13.90 -19.82 5.08
CA GLU A 176 -12.75 -18.96 5.39
C GLU A 176 -13.19 -17.51 5.60
N GLN A 177 -12.31 -16.73 6.21
CA GLN A 177 -12.45 -15.29 6.37
C GLN A 177 -11.16 -14.62 5.90
N TYR A 178 -11.30 -13.34 5.57
CA TYR A 178 -10.21 -12.44 5.31
C TYR A 178 -10.08 -11.45 6.46
N ALA A 179 -8.86 -11.00 6.75
CA ALA A 179 -8.65 -9.88 7.65
C ALA A 179 -7.55 -8.97 7.16
N TYR A 180 -7.75 -7.67 7.35
CA TYR A 180 -6.67 -6.69 7.21
C TYR A 180 -6.14 -6.36 8.60
N PHE A 181 -4.87 -6.69 8.86
CA PHE A 181 -4.15 -6.23 10.03
C PHE A 181 -3.37 -4.98 9.66
N TYR A 182 -3.46 -3.93 10.48
CA TYR A 182 -2.86 -2.64 10.15
C TYR A 182 -2.23 -1.98 11.37
N ASN A 183 -1.09 -1.34 11.15
CA ASN A 183 -0.41 -0.50 12.13
C ASN A 183 -1.21 0.80 12.29
N LYS A 184 -1.82 1.01 13.46
CA LYS A 184 -2.60 2.23 13.72
C LYS A 184 -1.77 3.49 13.73
N ASP A 185 -0.44 3.43 13.82
CA ASP A 185 0.38 4.62 13.77
C ASP A 185 0.59 5.09 12.31
N ALA A 186 0.44 4.20 11.33
CA ALA A 186 0.63 4.47 9.91
C ALA A 186 -0.68 4.53 9.10
N ILE A 187 -1.69 3.74 9.48
CA ILE A 187 -2.91 3.51 8.69
C ILE A 187 -4.16 3.87 9.49
N SER A 188 -5.13 4.50 8.80
CA SER A 188 -6.51 4.66 9.26
C SER A 188 -7.43 3.80 8.40
N VAL A 189 -8.36 3.07 9.02
CA VAL A 189 -9.49 2.47 8.30
C VAL A 189 -10.55 3.54 8.13
N LEU A 190 -10.93 3.82 6.89
CA LEU A 190 -11.99 4.78 6.57
C LEU A 190 -13.35 4.08 6.47
N GLU A 191 -13.40 2.93 5.81
CA GLU A 191 -14.64 2.20 5.55
C GLU A 191 -14.39 0.70 5.42
N ASP A 192 -15.28 -0.10 5.99
CA ASP A 192 -15.31 -1.56 5.86
C ASP A 192 -16.53 -1.90 4.99
N VAL A 193 -16.29 -2.22 3.71
CA VAL A 193 -17.36 -2.44 2.73
C VAL A 193 -17.94 -3.86 2.88
N GLY A 194 -17.14 -4.81 3.37
CA GLY A 194 -17.52 -6.21 3.48
C GLY A 194 -17.17 -7.02 2.24
N LEU A 195 -17.75 -8.22 2.14
CA LEU A 195 -17.58 -9.10 0.99
C LEU A 195 -18.29 -8.54 -0.26
N TYR A 196 -17.66 -8.70 -1.43
CA TYR A 196 -18.30 -8.44 -2.71
C TYR A 196 -19.56 -9.30 -2.85
N ASN A 197 -20.72 -8.66 -3.03
CA ASN A 197 -21.95 -9.39 -3.28
C ASN A 197 -22.05 -9.76 -4.77
N ASP A 198 -21.72 -11.01 -5.09
CA ASP A 198 -21.75 -11.56 -6.44
C ASP A 198 -22.98 -12.44 -6.72
N SER A 199 -24.03 -12.39 -5.87
CA SER A 199 -25.18 -13.30 -5.90
C SER A 199 -25.97 -13.35 -7.21
N GLN A 200 -25.68 -12.45 -8.16
CA GLN A 200 -26.27 -12.45 -9.50
C GLN A 200 -25.52 -13.38 -10.46
N ASN A 201 -24.19 -13.44 -10.36
CA ASN A 201 -23.33 -14.14 -11.30
C ASN A 201 -22.58 -15.33 -10.67
N ASP A 202 -22.41 -15.34 -9.35
CA ASP A 202 -21.81 -16.45 -8.59
C ASP A 202 -20.42 -16.81 -9.12
N HIS A 203 -19.54 -15.81 -9.15
CA HIS A 203 -18.23 -15.94 -9.78
C HIS A 203 -17.17 -16.47 -8.84
N PHE A 204 -17.31 -16.29 -7.53
CA PHE A 204 -16.25 -16.56 -6.57
C PHE A 204 -16.68 -17.58 -5.52
N GLN A 205 -15.89 -18.63 -5.34
CA GLN A 205 -16.06 -19.51 -4.18
C GLN A 205 -15.84 -18.79 -2.85
N ARG A 206 -14.95 -17.79 -2.82
CA ARG A 206 -14.75 -16.92 -1.65
C ARG A 206 -14.73 -15.48 -2.13
N GLU A 207 -15.87 -14.81 -1.96
CA GLU A 207 -16.11 -13.47 -2.43
C GLU A 207 -15.00 -12.50 -1.96
N PRO A 208 -14.44 -11.63 -2.83
CA PRO A 208 -13.40 -10.69 -2.43
C PRO A 208 -13.81 -9.76 -1.29
N TYR A 209 -12.92 -9.54 -0.32
CA TYR A 209 -13.16 -8.65 0.82
C TYR A 209 -12.63 -7.24 0.58
N ILE A 210 -13.49 -6.23 0.75
CA ILE A 210 -13.20 -4.84 0.38
C ILE A 210 -13.17 -3.96 1.63
N ALA A 211 -12.10 -3.18 1.78
CA ALA A 211 -12.01 -2.13 2.80
C ALA A 211 -11.18 -0.94 2.29
N ARG A 212 -11.52 0.27 2.76
CA ARG A 212 -10.86 1.53 2.42
C ARG A 212 -9.98 2.02 3.55
N PHE A 213 -8.78 2.44 3.20
CA PHE A 213 -7.73 2.87 4.12
C PHE A 213 -7.18 4.24 3.73
N LYS A 214 -6.49 4.90 4.67
CA LYS A 214 -5.70 6.11 4.43
C LYS A 214 -4.38 6.06 5.17
N ALA A 215 -3.30 6.40 4.49
CA ALA A 215 -2.00 6.64 5.10
C ALA A 215 -2.06 7.90 5.98
N LYS A 216 -1.67 7.81 7.24
CA LYS A 216 -1.78 8.91 8.22
C LYS A 216 -0.82 10.07 7.95
N ASN A 217 0.31 9.81 7.30
CA ASN A 217 1.35 10.80 7.03
C ASN A 217 1.31 11.32 5.58
N GLY A 218 0.14 11.29 4.95
CA GLY A 218 -0.06 11.88 3.63
C GLY A 218 -1.51 11.84 3.16
N GLU A 219 -1.70 12.02 1.86
CA GLU A 219 -3.03 12.09 1.25
C GLU A 219 -3.51 10.78 0.62
N PHE A 220 -2.63 9.78 0.49
CA PHE A 220 -2.96 8.50 -0.13
C PHE A 220 -4.03 7.75 0.68
N ASP A 221 -5.26 7.78 0.17
CA ASP A 221 -6.30 6.82 0.45
C ASP A 221 -6.41 5.78 -0.67
N PHE A 222 -6.86 4.58 -0.33
CA PHE A 222 -6.93 3.46 -1.25
C PHE A 222 -7.90 2.40 -0.74
N ALA A 223 -8.47 1.64 -1.67
CA ALA A 223 -9.24 0.44 -1.37
C ALA A 223 -8.40 -0.82 -1.59
N LEU A 224 -8.35 -1.69 -0.58
CA LEU A 224 -7.83 -3.04 -0.74
C LEU A 224 -8.97 -4.00 -1.03
N ILE A 225 -8.74 -4.90 -1.97
CA ILE A 225 -9.64 -5.98 -2.36
C ILE A 225 -8.85 -7.29 -2.27
N THR A 226 -9.07 -8.07 -1.22
CA THR A 226 -8.36 -9.34 -1.02
C THR A 226 -9.18 -10.51 -1.50
N VAL A 227 -8.52 -11.48 -2.15
CA VAL A 227 -9.13 -12.73 -2.61
C VAL A 227 -8.23 -13.93 -2.33
N HIS A 228 -8.82 -15.10 -2.18
CA HIS A 228 -8.16 -16.40 -2.19
C HIS A 228 -8.93 -17.28 -3.16
N THR A 229 -8.42 -17.40 -4.40
CA THR A 229 -9.17 -18.07 -5.47
C THR A 229 -9.24 -19.57 -5.23
N ASN A 230 -10.23 -20.23 -5.82
CA ASN A 230 -10.21 -21.69 -5.92
C ASN A 230 -9.18 -22.12 -6.99
N PRO A 231 -8.17 -22.97 -6.68
CA PRO A 231 -7.19 -23.42 -7.66
C PRO A 231 -7.79 -24.06 -8.92
N ASP A 232 -8.91 -24.78 -8.78
CA ASP A 232 -9.60 -25.44 -9.90
C ASP A 232 -10.36 -24.44 -10.80
N GLU A 233 -10.62 -23.22 -10.30
CA GLU A 233 -11.36 -22.14 -10.97
C GLU A 233 -10.52 -20.85 -11.02
N ALA A 234 -9.18 -20.96 -10.91
CA ALA A 234 -8.32 -19.79 -10.74
C ALA A 234 -8.47 -18.81 -11.92
N VAL A 235 -8.48 -19.33 -13.15
CA VAL A 235 -8.65 -18.49 -14.36
C VAL A 235 -9.99 -17.76 -14.36
N SER A 236 -11.10 -18.46 -14.10
CA SER A 236 -12.45 -17.88 -14.12
C SER A 236 -12.63 -16.83 -13.02
N GLU A 237 -12.16 -17.11 -11.80
CA GLU A 237 -12.21 -16.15 -10.69
C GLU A 237 -11.33 -14.91 -10.93
N ILE A 238 -10.09 -15.09 -11.44
CA ILE A 238 -9.20 -13.96 -11.77
C ILE A 238 -9.83 -13.06 -12.85
N LEU A 239 -10.43 -13.66 -13.88
CA LEU A 239 -11.11 -12.92 -14.95
C LEU A 239 -12.30 -12.10 -14.44
N ALA A 240 -12.91 -12.49 -13.31
CA ALA A 240 -14.03 -11.79 -12.68
C ALA A 240 -13.60 -10.68 -11.70
N LEU A 241 -12.32 -10.58 -11.30
CA LEU A 241 -11.85 -9.56 -10.36
C LEU A 241 -12.18 -8.11 -10.76
N PRO A 242 -12.19 -7.70 -12.04
CA PRO A 242 -12.65 -6.37 -12.45
C PRO A 242 -14.08 -6.03 -12.01
N ASP A 243 -14.96 -7.03 -11.83
CA ASP A 243 -16.31 -6.83 -11.34
C ASP A 243 -16.33 -6.44 -9.85
N SER A 244 -15.42 -7.01 -9.05
CA SER A 244 -15.25 -6.63 -7.64
C SER A 244 -14.75 -5.18 -7.48
N VAL A 245 -13.87 -4.72 -8.38
CA VAL A 245 -13.41 -3.32 -8.44
C VAL A 245 -14.55 -2.41 -8.86
N SER A 246 -15.37 -2.84 -9.83
CA SER A 246 -16.55 -2.09 -10.27
C SER A 246 -17.57 -1.96 -9.14
N TYR A 247 -17.81 -3.03 -8.39
CA TYR A 247 -18.63 -3.01 -7.18
C TYR A 247 -18.06 -2.06 -6.11
N ALA A 248 -16.75 -2.11 -5.84
CA ALA A 248 -16.09 -1.22 -4.89
C ALA A 248 -16.29 0.26 -5.29
N LYS A 249 -16.15 0.60 -6.58
CA LYS A 249 -16.42 1.95 -7.10
C LYS A 249 -17.85 2.42 -6.86
N THR A 250 -18.85 1.53 -6.87
CA THR A 250 -20.23 1.92 -6.54
C THR A 250 -20.45 2.24 -5.05
N HIS A 251 -19.63 1.67 -4.15
CA HIS A 251 -19.72 1.90 -2.71
C HIS A 251 -18.79 3.03 -2.26
N LEU A 252 -17.67 3.22 -2.97
CA LEU A 252 -16.62 4.19 -2.72
C LEU A 252 -16.48 5.16 -3.93
N PRO A 253 -17.48 6.02 -4.22
CA PRO A 253 -17.51 6.81 -5.45
C PRO A 253 -16.43 7.90 -5.54
N GLU A 254 -15.83 8.27 -4.42
CA GLU A 254 -14.74 9.25 -4.34
C GLU A 254 -13.35 8.57 -4.39
N GLU A 255 -13.29 7.24 -4.37
CA GLU A 255 -12.04 6.49 -4.42
C GLU A 255 -11.67 6.11 -5.86
N THR A 256 -10.40 6.32 -6.22
CA THR A 256 -9.85 5.97 -7.54
C THR A 256 -8.71 4.96 -7.45
N ASP A 257 -8.12 4.82 -6.26
CA ASP A 257 -6.95 4.01 -6.02
C ASP A 257 -7.36 2.65 -5.47
N PHE A 258 -7.41 1.64 -6.34
CA PHE A 258 -7.79 0.27 -6.01
C PHE A 258 -6.59 -0.66 -6.15
N ILE A 259 -6.37 -1.50 -5.14
CA ILE A 259 -5.35 -2.55 -5.12
C ILE A 259 -6.04 -3.87 -4.84
N VAL A 260 -5.94 -4.81 -5.78
CA VAL A 260 -6.42 -6.18 -5.63
C VAL A 260 -5.22 -7.06 -5.32
N LEU A 261 -5.30 -7.84 -4.26
CA LEU A 261 -4.19 -8.66 -3.79
C LEU A 261 -4.68 -9.96 -3.18
N GLY A 262 -3.80 -10.94 -3.01
CA GLY A 262 -4.22 -12.22 -2.46
C GLY A 262 -3.46 -13.40 -3.04
N ASP A 263 -3.92 -14.58 -2.64
CA ASP A 263 -3.55 -15.83 -3.29
C ASP A 263 -4.48 -16.03 -4.50
N PHE A 264 -3.97 -15.70 -5.67
CA PHE A 264 -4.73 -15.80 -6.91
C PHE A 264 -4.62 -17.19 -7.54
N ASN A 265 -3.75 -18.08 -7.03
CA ASN A 265 -3.35 -19.29 -7.74
C ASN A 265 -2.91 -19.00 -9.21
N ALA A 266 -2.33 -17.82 -9.47
CA ALA A 266 -2.10 -17.30 -10.83
C ALA A 266 -0.82 -17.83 -11.52
N SER A 267 -0.46 -19.10 -11.34
CA SER A 267 0.76 -19.68 -11.90
C SER A 267 0.71 -21.21 -11.94
N CYS A 268 1.78 -21.82 -12.47
CA CYS A 268 1.98 -23.26 -12.55
C CYS A 268 0.78 -23.96 -13.22
N ASP A 269 0.23 -25.01 -12.62
CA ASP A 269 -0.81 -25.83 -13.25
C ASP A 269 -2.21 -25.18 -13.21
N TYR A 270 -2.36 -24.03 -12.54
CA TYR A 270 -3.68 -23.42 -12.30
C TYR A 270 -4.00 -22.28 -13.27
N ALA A 271 -3.00 -21.51 -13.70
CA ALA A 271 -3.17 -20.42 -14.66
C ALA A 271 -1.85 -20.07 -15.35
N GLU A 272 -1.93 -19.78 -16.65
CA GLU A 272 -0.82 -19.31 -17.47
C GLU A 272 -1.08 -17.86 -17.95
N PRO A 273 -0.03 -17.07 -18.28
CA PRO A 273 -0.22 -15.71 -18.79
C PRO A 273 -1.15 -15.62 -20.01
N ASP A 274 -1.14 -16.65 -20.86
CA ASP A 274 -1.93 -16.71 -22.09
C ASP A 274 -3.45 -16.80 -21.81
N ASP A 275 -3.85 -17.30 -20.64
CA ASP A 275 -5.27 -17.39 -20.23
C ASP A 275 -5.92 -16.00 -20.09
N PHE A 276 -5.11 -14.97 -19.88
CA PHE A 276 -5.59 -13.61 -19.61
C PHE A 276 -5.46 -12.65 -20.80
N ILE A 277 -4.99 -13.11 -21.96
CA ILE A 277 -4.81 -12.25 -23.14
C ILE A 277 -6.15 -11.64 -23.59
N GLY A 278 -6.19 -10.31 -23.69
CA GLY A 278 -7.39 -9.56 -24.09
C GLY A 278 -8.45 -9.44 -22.99
N SER A 279 -8.12 -9.82 -21.77
CA SER A 279 -8.97 -9.62 -20.59
C SER A 279 -8.76 -8.24 -19.98
N VAL A 280 -9.78 -7.73 -19.29
CA VAL A 280 -9.69 -6.45 -18.57
C VAL A 280 -8.61 -6.49 -17.48
N ILE A 281 -8.48 -7.61 -16.76
CA ILE A 281 -7.52 -7.76 -15.66
C ILE A 281 -6.06 -7.71 -16.15
N LEU A 282 -5.78 -8.15 -17.38
CA LEU A 282 -4.44 -8.03 -17.98
C LEU A 282 -4.23 -6.65 -18.63
N ASP A 283 -5.21 -6.15 -19.37
CA ASP A 283 -5.04 -4.97 -20.23
C ASP A 283 -5.20 -3.64 -19.47
N SER A 284 -5.93 -3.62 -18.35
CA SER A 284 -6.30 -2.39 -17.64
C SER A 284 -5.76 -2.28 -16.21
N PHE A 285 -5.06 -3.30 -15.69
CA PHE A 285 -4.45 -3.27 -14.36
C PHE A 285 -2.94 -3.42 -14.45
N GLU A 286 -2.23 -2.80 -13.52
CA GLU A 286 -0.78 -2.97 -13.39
C GLU A 286 -0.49 -4.13 -12.44
N TRP A 287 0.17 -5.17 -12.96
CA TRP A 287 0.62 -6.33 -12.19
C TRP A 287 2.00 -6.04 -11.59
N ILE A 288 2.08 -5.96 -10.26
CA ILE A 288 3.34 -5.70 -9.55
C ILE A 288 4.18 -6.98 -9.47
N VAL A 289 3.55 -8.11 -9.15
CA VAL A 289 4.24 -9.39 -8.97
C VAL A 289 4.37 -10.09 -10.32
N PRO A 290 5.61 -10.33 -10.82
CA PRO A 290 5.84 -10.93 -12.13
C PRO A 290 5.53 -12.42 -12.13
N HIS A 291 5.32 -12.99 -13.32
CA HIS A 291 4.95 -14.41 -13.46
C HIS A 291 6.05 -15.40 -13.06
N ASP A 292 7.31 -14.96 -12.99
CA ASP A 292 8.46 -15.77 -12.60
C ASP A 292 8.83 -15.63 -11.11
N ALA A 293 7.99 -14.95 -10.31
CA ALA A 293 8.12 -14.89 -8.87
C ALA A 293 7.90 -16.27 -8.21
N ASP A 294 8.51 -16.47 -7.05
CA ASP A 294 8.37 -17.68 -6.22
C ASP A 294 7.66 -17.32 -4.90
N THR A 295 6.34 -17.48 -4.86
CA THR A 295 5.53 -17.08 -3.71
C THR A 295 5.14 -18.26 -2.82
N ASN A 296 5.66 -19.46 -3.07
CA ASN A 296 5.23 -20.67 -2.37
C ASN A 296 6.39 -21.41 -1.68
N PHE A 297 6.12 -22.01 -0.52
CA PHE A 297 7.08 -22.85 0.20
C PHE A 297 7.15 -24.25 -0.43
N SER A 298 8.00 -24.40 -1.45
CA SER A 298 8.25 -25.69 -2.10
C SER A 298 9.73 -25.86 -2.44
N ALA A 299 10.21 -27.09 -2.32
CA ALA A 299 11.56 -27.45 -2.77
C ALA A 299 11.60 -27.84 -4.26
N ASN A 300 10.43 -28.01 -4.89
CA ASN A 300 10.29 -28.63 -6.22
C ASN A 300 9.60 -27.74 -7.24
N THR A 301 8.95 -26.66 -6.79
CA THR A 301 8.18 -25.75 -7.64
C THR A 301 8.45 -24.32 -7.18
N ALA A 302 8.39 -23.38 -8.12
CA ALA A 302 8.42 -21.94 -7.88
C ALA A 302 7.25 -21.35 -8.65
N CYS A 303 6.20 -20.95 -7.95
CA CYS A 303 4.93 -20.55 -8.52
C CYS A 303 4.54 -19.16 -8.00
N ALA A 304 4.17 -18.26 -8.91
CA ALA A 304 3.68 -16.92 -8.61
C ALA A 304 2.17 -16.94 -8.30
N TYR A 305 1.77 -17.66 -7.25
CA TYR A 305 0.36 -17.79 -6.87
C TYR A 305 -0.18 -16.48 -6.29
N ASP A 306 0.59 -15.85 -5.42
CA ASP A 306 0.21 -14.64 -4.71
C ASP A 306 0.51 -13.41 -5.55
N ARG A 307 -0.46 -12.50 -5.68
CA ARG A 307 -0.38 -11.36 -6.59
C ARG A 307 -0.79 -10.07 -5.91
N ILE A 308 -0.26 -8.98 -6.45
CA ILE A 308 -0.70 -7.61 -6.19
C ILE A 308 -0.89 -6.96 -7.55
N VAL A 309 -2.11 -6.50 -7.82
CA VAL A 309 -2.47 -5.76 -9.03
C VAL A 309 -3.18 -4.46 -8.62
N MET A 310 -3.03 -3.41 -9.41
CA MET A 310 -3.61 -2.10 -9.07
C MET A 310 -4.20 -1.40 -10.28
N THR A 311 -5.13 -0.49 -10.03
CA THR A 311 -5.62 0.42 -11.09
C THR A 311 -4.51 1.38 -11.52
N PRO A 312 -4.52 1.84 -12.79
CA PRO A 312 -3.48 2.75 -13.31
C PRO A 312 -3.36 4.06 -12.53
N GLU A 313 -4.47 4.55 -11.95
CA GLU A 313 -4.48 5.74 -11.09
C GLU A 313 -3.55 5.56 -9.87
N THR A 314 -3.56 4.37 -9.25
CA THR A 314 -2.74 4.05 -8.07
C THR A 314 -1.23 4.06 -8.36
N SER A 315 -0.82 3.88 -9.63
CA SER A 315 0.59 3.76 -10.04
C SER A 315 1.45 4.99 -9.67
N VAL A 316 0.83 6.15 -9.47
CA VAL A 316 1.52 7.38 -9.06
C VAL A 316 2.11 7.25 -7.65
N TYR A 317 1.47 6.44 -6.79
CA TYR A 317 1.92 6.16 -5.44
C TYR A 317 2.89 4.97 -5.38
N PHE A 318 2.88 4.08 -6.37
CA PHE A 318 3.80 2.94 -6.38
C PHE A 318 5.25 3.41 -6.55
N THR A 319 6.09 3.02 -5.58
CA THR A 319 7.52 3.39 -5.53
C THR A 319 8.36 2.62 -6.57
N GLY A 320 7.86 1.47 -7.03
CA GLY A 320 8.64 0.49 -7.79
C GLY A 320 9.21 -0.63 -6.91
N ASP A 321 9.21 -0.45 -5.59
CA ASP A 321 9.69 -1.47 -4.66
C ASP A 321 8.60 -2.48 -4.31
N TRP A 322 8.91 -3.75 -4.52
CA TRP A 322 8.16 -4.90 -4.07
C TRP A 322 9.13 -6.04 -3.79
N ASP A 323 8.75 -6.98 -2.93
CA ASP A 323 9.54 -8.18 -2.66
C ASP A 323 8.67 -9.26 -2.00
N ILE A 324 9.31 -10.40 -1.70
CA ILE A 324 8.73 -11.56 -1.06
C ILE A 324 9.50 -11.82 0.24
N ASP A 325 8.78 -11.85 1.36
CA ASP A 325 9.35 -12.29 2.62
C ASP A 325 9.21 -13.80 2.78
N THR A 326 10.10 -14.43 3.55
CA THR A 326 10.07 -15.89 3.71
C THR A 326 9.55 -16.33 5.07
N VAL A 327 8.93 -17.50 5.11
CA VAL A 327 8.65 -18.25 6.36
C VAL A 327 9.72 -19.32 6.60
N SER A 328 9.93 -19.68 7.86
CA SER A 328 10.95 -20.63 8.29
C SER A 328 10.63 -22.08 7.94
N SER A 329 9.34 -22.41 7.78
CA SER A 329 8.89 -23.77 7.48
C SER A 329 7.44 -23.81 7.01
N LYS A 330 7.09 -24.91 6.32
CA LYS A 330 5.71 -25.27 5.95
C LYS A 330 4.72 -25.35 7.14
N LYS A 331 5.20 -25.39 8.39
CA LYS A 331 4.32 -25.35 9.58
C LYS A 331 3.74 -23.95 9.82
N VAL A 332 4.43 -22.93 9.35
CA VAL A 332 4.05 -21.52 9.48
C VAL A 332 3.07 -21.17 8.38
N SER A 333 3.47 -21.33 7.13
CA SER A 333 2.61 -21.31 5.94
C SER A 333 3.28 -22.08 4.81
N ASP A 334 2.53 -22.50 3.80
CA ASP A 334 3.07 -22.94 2.52
C ASP A 334 3.08 -21.87 1.44
N HIS A 335 2.74 -20.63 1.79
CA HIS A 335 2.93 -19.44 0.99
C HIS A 335 3.91 -18.47 1.67
N PHE A 336 4.45 -17.56 0.87
CA PHE A 336 5.30 -16.47 1.30
C PHE A 336 4.52 -15.15 1.21
N PRO A 337 4.63 -14.25 2.22
CA PRO A 337 4.07 -12.92 2.09
C PRO A 337 4.67 -12.17 0.91
N VAL A 338 3.82 -11.54 0.11
CA VAL A 338 4.23 -10.64 -0.97
C VAL A 338 3.85 -9.22 -0.60
N TRP A 339 4.74 -8.27 -0.82
CA TRP A 339 4.53 -6.88 -0.43
C TRP A 339 4.97 -5.89 -1.50
N ALA A 340 4.37 -4.71 -1.48
CA ALA A 340 4.70 -3.57 -2.32
C ALA A 340 4.71 -2.29 -1.48
N LYS A 341 5.58 -1.34 -1.84
CA LYS A 341 5.75 -0.08 -1.13
C LYS A 341 5.16 1.07 -1.94
N PHE A 342 4.41 1.92 -1.27
CA PHE A 342 3.71 3.07 -1.85
C PHE A 342 4.08 4.34 -1.10
N TYR A 343 4.26 5.44 -1.81
CA TYR A 343 4.30 6.76 -1.20
C TYR A 343 2.95 7.06 -0.55
N SER A 344 2.96 7.70 0.62
CA SER A 344 1.77 8.15 1.33
C SER A 344 1.19 9.44 0.73
N SER A 345 1.89 10.06 -0.21
CA SER A 345 1.49 11.27 -0.94
C SER A 345 2.02 11.18 -2.37
N GLU A 346 1.34 11.80 -3.33
CA GLU A 346 1.85 11.86 -4.72
C GLU A 346 3.27 12.46 -4.71
N PRO A 347 4.28 11.77 -5.29
CA PRO A 347 5.62 12.31 -5.40
C PRO A 347 5.60 13.56 -6.28
N LEU A 348 6.41 14.57 -5.91
CA LEU A 348 6.34 15.90 -6.51
C LEU A 348 6.78 15.96 -7.98
N GLU A 349 7.48 14.94 -8.51
CA GLU A 349 7.81 14.74 -9.94
C GLU A 349 8.49 13.35 -10.11
N LYS A 350 8.16 12.60 -11.17
CA LYS A 350 8.93 11.42 -11.67
C LYS A 350 9.82 11.84 -12.83
#